data_AF-A0A377GGB1-F1
#
_entry.id   AF-A0A377GGB1-F1
#
_cell.length_a   1.000
_cell.length_b   1.000
_cell.length_c   1.000
_cell.angle_alpha   90.00
_cell.angle_beta   90.00
_cell.angle_gamma   90.00
#
_symmetry.space_group_name_H-M   'P 1'
#
loop_
_entity.id
_entity.type
_entity.pdbx_description
1 polymer ?
#
loop_
_entity_poly.entity_id
_entity_poly.type
_entity_poly.pdbx_seq_one_letter_code
_entity_poly.pdbx_strand_id
1 'polypeptide(L)'
;MTFEQNFILKCLDHMERILSHDGELEQAIHHYIENKAPTSRYQLDTKITDASQWNEQDKLHFSAAVFEAIACSSLSFYSENDERVQEMCAANTVFLKQYLPILTGNTNPNNRIDSVKDNIMRIKTELKNKIENSIDNPYAFFTPVTAGLVLMAAAATTIALLSSKG
;
A
#
# COMPACT_ATOMS: atom_id res chain seq x y z
N MET A 1 -12.86 16.83 0.05
CA MET A 1 -11.62 16.04 0.10
C MET A 1 -10.63 16.76 0.99
N THR A 2 -10.11 16.12 2.03
CA THR A 2 -9.08 16.72 2.90
C THR A 2 -7.71 16.69 2.21
N PHE A 3 -6.76 17.50 2.70
CA PHE A 3 -5.39 17.47 2.18
C PHE A 3 -4.77 16.08 2.30
N GLU A 4 -4.90 15.44 3.46
CA GLU A 4 -4.40 14.10 3.72
C GLU A 4 -4.91 13.07 2.70
N GLN A 5 -6.21 13.08 2.42
CA GLN A 5 -6.82 12.18 1.42
C GLN A 5 -6.23 12.40 0.02
N ASN A 6 -6.07 13.67 -0.38
CA ASN A 6 -5.51 14.01 -1.67
C ASN A 6 -4.03 13.61 -1.78
N PHE A 7 -3.26 13.82 -0.72
CA PHE A 7 -1.86 13.41 -0.64
C PHE A 7 -1.72 11.90 -0.75
N ILE A 8 -2.53 11.13 -0.01
CA ILE A 8 -2.52 9.66 -0.07
C ILE A 8 -2.92 9.16 -1.45
N LEU A 9 -3.96 9.74 -2.07
CA LEU A 9 -4.34 9.40 -3.45
C LEU A 9 -3.19 9.66 -4.42
N LYS A 10 -2.46 10.76 -4.27
CA LYS A 10 -1.29 11.04 -5.11
C LYS A 10 -0.16 10.04 -4.90
N CYS A 11 0.13 9.64 -3.66
CA CYS A 11 1.10 8.57 -3.41
C CYS A 11 0.69 7.28 -4.11
N LEU A 12 -0.58 6.89 -4.00
CA LEU A 12 -1.09 5.66 -4.63
C LEU A 12 -1.06 5.74 -6.16
N ASP A 13 -1.39 6.90 -6.76
CA ASP A 13 -1.28 7.13 -8.21
C ASP A 13 0.17 6.95 -8.68
N HIS A 14 1.13 7.54 -7.97
CA HIS A 14 2.55 7.40 -8.32
C HIS A 14 3.06 5.97 -8.14
N MET A 15 2.67 5.28 -7.06
CA MET A 15 3.04 3.88 -6.85
C MET A 15 2.52 2.97 -7.96
N GLU A 16 1.25 3.11 -8.33
CA GLU A 16 0.66 2.33 -9.43
C GLU A 16 1.42 2.54 -10.74
N ARG A 17 1.72 3.81 -11.07
CA ARG A 17 2.47 4.17 -12.27
C ARG A 17 3.87 3.55 -12.24
N ILE A 18 4.62 3.72 -11.15
CA ILE A 18 6.00 3.24 -11.02
C ILE A 18 6.05 1.72 -11.11
N LEU A 19 5.19 1.00 -10.37
CA LEU A 19 5.20 -0.46 -10.37
C LEU A 19 4.73 -1.07 -11.70
N SER A 20 4.03 -0.31 -12.53
CA SER A 20 3.50 -0.78 -13.82
C SER A 20 4.42 -0.49 -15.01
N HIS A 21 5.50 0.27 -14.82
CA HIS A 21 6.43 0.64 -15.88
C HIS A 21 7.87 0.37 -15.46
N ASP A 22 8.51 -0.63 -16.08
CA ASP A 22 9.86 -1.09 -15.71
C ASP A 22 10.89 0.05 -15.70
N GLY A 23 10.83 0.96 -16.67
CA GLY A 23 11.75 2.11 -16.72
C GLY A 23 11.56 3.11 -15.57
N GLU A 24 10.32 3.30 -15.11
CA GLU A 24 10.07 4.15 -13.92
C GLU A 24 10.49 3.44 -12.64
N LEU A 25 10.30 2.12 -12.57
CA LEU A 25 10.73 1.30 -11.44
C LEU A 25 12.26 1.29 -11.30
N GLU A 26 12.99 1.10 -12.40
CA GLU A 26 14.45 1.16 -12.42
C GLU A 26 14.96 2.52 -11.95
N GLN A 27 14.34 3.61 -12.40
CA GLN A 27 14.68 4.95 -11.96
C GLN A 27 14.41 5.15 -10.46
N ALA A 28 13.26 4.69 -9.96
CA ALA A 28 12.92 4.74 -8.54
C ALA A 28 13.92 3.94 -7.69
N ILE A 29 14.35 2.76 -8.15
CA ILE A 29 15.37 1.94 -7.49
C ILE A 29 16.71 2.69 -7.45
N HIS A 30 17.10 3.32 -8.55
CA HIS A 30 18.33 4.10 -8.60
C HIS A 30 18.30 5.26 -7.58
N HIS A 31 17.25 6.08 -7.58
CA HIS A 31 17.08 7.16 -6.61
C HIS A 31 17.05 6.65 -5.17
N TYR A 32 16.40 5.51 -4.94
CA TYR A 32 16.36 4.86 -3.64
C TYR A 32 17.75 4.46 -3.17
N ILE A 33 18.58 3.83 -4.01
CA ILE A 33 19.93 3.37 -3.65
C ILE A 33 20.91 4.54 -3.50
N GLU A 34 20.85 5.56 -4.37
CA GLU A 34 21.75 6.72 -4.31
C GLU A 34 21.53 7.58 -3.07
N ASN A 35 20.32 7.54 -2.50
CA ASN A 35 20.06 8.19 -1.24
C ASN A 35 20.89 7.51 -0.14
N LYS A 36 21.78 8.25 0.51
CA LYS A 36 22.69 7.72 1.56
C LYS A 36 21.98 7.15 2.79
N ALA A 37 20.65 7.33 2.92
CA ALA A 37 19.87 6.86 4.07
C ALA A 37 18.41 6.50 3.70
N PRO A 38 18.17 5.65 2.69
CA PRO A 38 16.83 5.42 2.15
C PRO A 38 15.96 4.60 3.11
N THR A 39 16.57 3.59 3.76
CA THR A 39 15.98 2.78 4.82
C THR A 39 15.84 3.54 6.14
N SER A 40 16.70 4.53 6.41
CA SER A 40 16.65 5.30 7.67
C SER A 40 15.47 6.26 7.73
N ARG A 41 15.12 6.91 6.60
CA ARG A 41 14.11 7.98 6.59
C ARG A 41 12.70 7.46 6.87
N TYR A 42 12.33 6.31 6.31
CA TYR A 42 10.97 5.76 6.44
C TYR A 42 10.90 4.35 7.03
N GLN A 43 12.04 3.69 7.26
CA GLN A 43 12.12 2.34 7.86
C GLN A 43 11.21 1.33 7.16
N LEU A 44 11.16 1.38 5.82
CA LEU A 44 10.16 0.68 5.01
C LEU A 44 10.18 -0.83 5.22
N ASP A 45 11.37 -1.42 5.39
CA ASP A 45 11.53 -2.86 5.62
C ASP A 45 10.79 -3.34 6.89
N THR A 46 10.65 -2.47 7.90
CA THR A 46 9.92 -2.79 9.14
C THR A 46 8.41 -2.63 9.00
N LYS A 47 7.93 -2.05 7.90
CA LYS A 47 6.52 -1.70 7.65
C LYS A 47 5.86 -2.63 6.63
N ILE A 48 6.62 -3.51 5.99
CA ILE A 48 6.09 -4.56 5.12
C ILE A 48 5.49 -5.66 5.98
N THR A 49 4.20 -5.95 5.79
CA THR A 49 3.53 -7.07 6.45
C THR A 49 4.19 -8.39 6.04
N ASP A 50 4.54 -9.21 7.04
CA ASP A 50 5.25 -10.48 6.86
C ASP A 50 6.56 -10.34 6.05
N ALA A 51 7.31 -9.26 6.28
CA ALA A 51 8.54 -8.93 5.54
C ALA A 51 9.53 -10.10 5.42
N SER A 52 9.63 -10.99 6.41
CA SER A 52 10.52 -12.17 6.35
C SER A 52 10.15 -13.17 5.25
N GLN A 53 8.91 -13.13 4.74
CA GLN A 53 8.39 -13.97 3.67
C GLN A 53 8.48 -13.32 2.28
N TRP A 54 8.99 -12.10 2.19
CA TRP A 54 9.23 -11.40 0.92
C TRP A 54 10.67 -11.66 0.49
N ASN A 55 10.88 -11.88 -0.81
CA ASN A 55 12.23 -11.90 -1.37
C ASN A 55 12.79 -10.46 -1.40
N GLU A 56 14.11 -10.35 -1.47
CA GLU A 56 14.79 -9.04 -1.43
C GLU A 56 14.46 -8.16 -2.63
N GLN A 57 14.18 -8.75 -3.80
CA GLN A 57 13.82 -8.00 -4.99
C GLN A 57 12.45 -7.33 -4.86
N ASP A 58 11.44 -8.05 -4.36
CA ASP A 58 10.10 -7.50 -4.12
C ASP A 58 10.14 -6.43 -3.03
N LYS A 59 10.94 -6.62 -1.96
CA LYS A 59 11.15 -5.58 -0.95
C LYS A 59 11.75 -4.33 -1.57
N LEU A 60 12.79 -4.49 -2.41
CA LEU A 60 13.45 -3.37 -3.08
C LEU A 60 12.48 -2.63 -4.00
N HIS A 61 11.76 -3.35 -4.87
CA HIS A 61 10.78 -2.77 -5.79
C HIS A 61 9.70 -1.99 -5.04
N PHE A 62 9.15 -2.59 -4.00
CA PHE A 62 8.11 -1.96 -3.17
C PHE A 62 8.66 -0.74 -2.43
N SER A 63 9.80 -0.87 -1.74
CA SER A 63 10.41 0.22 -0.97
C SER A 63 10.82 1.40 -1.86
N ALA A 64 11.38 1.13 -3.04
CA ALA A 64 11.73 2.15 -4.02
C ALA A 64 10.48 2.88 -4.54
N ALA A 65 9.42 2.14 -4.89
CA ALA A 65 8.17 2.73 -5.36
C ALA A 65 7.51 3.61 -4.28
N VAL A 66 7.50 3.17 -3.01
CA VAL A 66 6.99 3.97 -1.89
C VAL A 66 7.80 5.25 -1.70
N PHE A 67 9.13 5.12 -1.67
CA PHE A 67 10.03 6.25 -1.48
C PHE A 67 9.83 7.32 -2.56
N GLU A 68 9.84 6.90 -3.82
CA GLU A 68 9.70 7.79 -4.98
C GLU A 68 8.29 8.40 -5.02
N ALA A 69 7.25 7.61 -4.73
CA ALA A 69 5.88 8.11 -4.70
C ALA A 69 5.67 9.21 -3.64
N ILE A 70 6.27 9.07 -2.45
CA ILE A 70 6.24 10.12 -1.42
C ILE A 70 6.98 11.35 -1.90
N ALA A 71 8.15 11.19 -2.54
CA ALA A 71 8.94 12.30 -3.06
C ALA A 71 8.18 13.07 -4.15
N CYS A 72 7.64 12.39 -5.15
CA CYS A 72 6.84 12.99 -6.22
C CYS A 72 5.56 13.68 -5.69
N SER A 73 4.88 13.05 -4.73
CA SER A 73 3.68 13.64 -4.12
C SER A 73 4.03 14.89 -3.32
N SER A 74 5.10 14.85 -2.53
CA SER A 74 5.57 16.00 -1.75
C SER A 74 5.94 17.16 -2.66
N LEU A 75 6.61 16.90 -3.79
CA LEU A 75 6.92 17.92 -4.79
C LEU A 75 5.65 18.55 -5.38
N SER A 76 4.62 17.74 -5.64
CA SER A 76 3.34 18.20 -6.22
C SER A 76 2.56 19.15 -5.30
N PHE A 77 2.77 19.06 -3.98
CA PHE A 77 2.11 19.89 -2.98
C PHE A 77 3.06 20.89 -2.31
N TYR A 78 4.31 20.98 -2.77
CA TYR A 78 5.29 21.87 -2.16
C TYR A 78 4.85 23.33 -2.27
N SER A 79 4.96 24.03 -1.14
CA SER A 79 4.81 25.48 -1.06
C SER A 79 5.75 25.98 0.04
N GLU A 80 6.23 27.21 -0.07
CA GLU A 80 7.13 27.84 0.92
C GLU A 80 6.46 28.16 2.29
N ASN A 81 5.25 27.62 2.55
CA ASN A 81 4.52 27.79 3.81
C ASN A 81 4.75 26.60 4.76
N ASP A 82 5.15 26.90 5.99
CA ASP A 82 5.35 25.92 7.08
C ASP A 82 4.10 25.07 7.38
N GLU A 83 2.89 25.63 7.24
CA GLU A 83 1.64 24.88 7.43
C GLU A 83 1.54 23.69 6.45
N ARG A 84 1.92 23.91 5.19
CA ARG A 84 1.90 22.86 4.17
C ARG A 84 2.89 21.75 4.49
N VAL A 85 4.05 22.10 5.06
CA VAL A 85 5.05 21.13 5.50
C VAL A 85 4.50 20.27 6.63
N GLN A 86 3.77 20.85 7.58
CA GLN A 86 3.13 20.11 8.67
C GLN A 86 2.04 19.17 8.14
N GLU A 87 1.19 19.64 7.23
CA GLU A 87 0.15 18.82 6.60
C GLU A 87 0.76 17.64 5.82
N MET A 88 1.84 17.86 5.06
CA MET A 88 2.57 16.80 4.36
C MET A 88 3.18 15.78 5.34
N CYS A 89 3.79 16.24 6.44
CA CYS A 89 4.34 15.35 7.47
C CYS A 89 3.25 14.48 8.12
N ALA A 90 2.10 15.08 8.43
CA ALA A 90 0.95 14.37 9.00
C ALA A 90 0.40 13.33 8.01
N ALA A 91 0.15 13.73 6.76
CA ALA A 91 -0.36 12.85 5.73
C ALA A 91 0.59 11.69 5.42
N ASN A 92 1.90 11.96 5.36
CA ASN A 92 2.91 10.93 5.17
C ASN A 92 2.94 9.95 6.36
N THR A 93 2.78 10.45 7.59
CA THR A 93 2.69 9.57 8.78
C THR A 93 1.49 8.64 8.70
N VAL A 94 0.32 9.15 8.27
CA VAL A 94 -0.88 8.34 8.08
C VAL A 94 -0.68 7.31 6.96
N PHE A 95 -0.13 7.73 5.82
CA PHE A 95 0.19 6.83 4.72
C PHE A 95 1.10 5.66 5.17
N LEU A 96 2.20 5.97 5.87
CA LEU A 96 3.15 4.98 6.34
C LEU A 96 2.59 4.04 7.42
N LYS A 97 1.73 4.54 8.31
CA LYS A 97 1.21 3.75 9.44
C LYS A 97 -0.04 2.95 9.11
N GLN A 98 -0.93 3.49 8.27
CA GLN A 98 -2.25 2.91 8.05
C GLN A 98 -2.34 2.22 6.69
N TYR A 99 -1.78 2.80 5.63
CA TYR A 99 -1.98 2.28 4.27
C TYR A 99 -0.92 1.26 3.88
N LEU A 100 0.34 1.46 4.27
CA LEU A 100 1.44 0.55 3.97
C LEU A 100 1.20 -0.92 4.42
N PRO A 101 0.68 -1.18 5.63
CA PRO A 101 0.32 -2.54 6.03
C PRO A 101 -0.81 -3.15 5.19
N ILE A 102 -1.77 -2.33 4.74
CA ILE A 102 -2.90 -2.77 3.90
C ILE A 102 -2.41 -3.08 2.48
N LEU A 103 -1.48 -2.29 1.95
CA LEU A 103 -0.87 -2.50 0.64
C LEU A 103 -0.12 -3.83 0.56
N THR A 104 0.58 -4.19 1.64
CA THR A 104 1.44 -5.39 1.71
C THR A 104 0.74 -6.61 2.31
N GLY A 105 -0.43 -6.43 2.91
CA GLY A 105 -1.24 -7.49 3.49
C GLY A 105 -1.90 -8.39 2.45
N ASN A 106 -2.07 -9.67 2.79
CA ASN A 106 -2.76 -10.68 1.98
C ASN A 106 -2.22 -10.81 0.53
N THR A 107 -0.93 -10.55 0.34
CA THR A 107 -0.28 -10.67 -0.98
C THR A 107 0.04 -12.13 -1.30
N ASN A 108 -0.11 -12.53 -2.56
CA ASN A 108 0.26 -13.87 -3.01
C ASN A 108 1.80 -14.00 -3.07
N PRO A 109 2.43 -14.96 -2.36
CA PRO A 109 3.88 -15.10 -2.30
C PRO A 109 4.58 -15.28 -3.65
N ASN A 110 3.86 -15.75 -4.67
CA ASN A 110 4.42 -16.00 -6.01
C ASN A 110 4.40 -14.75 -6.92
N ASN A 111 3.64 -13.71 -6.57
CA ASN A 111 3.52 -12.47 -7.34
C ASN A 111 3.12 -11.29 -6.43
N ARG A 112 3.94 -11.03 -5.40
CA ARG A 112 3.62 -10.05 -4.37
C ARG A 112 3.42 -8.64 -4.92
N ILE A 113 4.26 -8.21 -5.86
CA ILE A 113 4.16 -6.88 -6.47
C ILE A 113 2.86 -6.71 -7.26
N ASP A 114 2.39 -7.73 -7.97
CA ASP A 114 1.10 -7.66 -8.66
C ASP A 114 -0.07 -7.62 -7.66
N SER A 115 0.01 -8.38 -6.57
CA SER A 115 -0.95 -8.27 -5.48
C SER A 115 -0.97 -6.88 -4.84
N VAL A 116 0.20 -6.21 -4.74
CA VAL A 116 0.29 -4.81 -4.29
C VAL A 116 -0.41 -3.88 -5.27
N LYS A 117 -0.24 -4.04 -6.59
CA LYS A 117 -0.96 -3.24 -7.60
C LYS A 117 -2.48 -3.38 -7.45
N ASP A 118 -2.97 -4.60 -7.25
CA ASP A 118 -4.39 -4.87 -6.99
C ASP A 118 -4.88 -4.17 -5.71
N ASN A 119 -4.09 -4.26 -4.64
CA ASN A 119 -4.38 -3.55 -3.39
C ASN A 119 -4.40 -2.03 -3.58
N ILE A 120 -3.47 -1.45 -4.36
CA ILE A 120 -3.46 -0.02 -4.69
C ILE A 120 -4.76 0.38 -5.38
N MET A 121 -5.17 -0.35 -6.43
CA MET A 121 -6.39 -0.05 -7.18
C MET A 121 -7.64 -0.12 -6.28
N ARG A 122 -7.73 -1.15 -5.43
CA ARG A 122 -8.82 -1.30 -4.46
C ARG A 122 -8.87 -0.14 -3.48
N ILE A 123 -7.75 0.17 -2.83
CA ILE A 123 -7.66 1.26 -1.84
C ILE A 123 -8.00 2.61 -2.48
N LYS A 124 -7.51 2.89 -3.69
CA LYS A 124 -7.84 4.11 -4.44
C LYS A 124 -9.34 4.22 -4.66
N THR A 125 -9.99 3.12 -5.07
CA THR A 125 -11.43 3.07 -5.31
C THR A 125 -12.20 3.30 -4.00
N GLU A 126 -11.84 2.61 -2.92
CA GLU A 126 -12.44 2.79 -1.60
C GLU A 126 -12.30 4.24 -1.09
N LEU A 127 -11.12 4.83 -1.27
CA LEU A 127 -10.84 6.20 -0.83
C LEU A 127 -11.64 7.23 -1.64
N LYS A 128 -11.70 7.09 -2.97
CA LYS A 128 -12.53 7.93 -3.84
C LYS A 128 -14.02 7.81 -3.51
N ASN A 129 -14.53 6.58 -3.38
CA ASN A 129 -15.92 6.33 -2.99
C ASN A 129 -16.23 6.94 -1.62
N LYS A 130 -15.32 6.81 -0.64
CA LYS A 130 -15.50 7.46 0.66
C LYS A 130 -15.55 8.98 0.52
N ILE A 131 -14.68 9.60 -0.27
CA ILE A 131 -14.66 11.06 -0.48
C ILE A 131 -15.96 11.54 -1.12
N GLU A 132 -16.51 10.80 -2.08
CA GLU A 132 -17.78 11.10 -2.73
C GLU A 132 -18.97 10.94 -1.77
N ASN A 133 -18.96 9.91 -0.92
CA ASN A 133 -20.04 9.60 0.02
C ASN A 133 -19.94 10.32 1.38
N SER A 134 -18.79 10.93 1.72
CA SER A 134 -18.57 11.60 3.01
C SER A 134 -18.96 13.08 3.02
N ILE A 135 -19.76 13.51 2.03
CA ILE A 135 -20.44 14.80 2.04
C ILE A 135 -21.31 14.96 3.31
N ASP A 136 -21.72 13.86 3.96
CA ASP A 136 -22.57 13.89 5.17
C ASP A 136 -21.83 13.72 6.52
N ASN A 137 -20.55 13.32 6.58
CA ASN A 137 -19.80 13.28 7.86
C ASN A 137 -18.26 13.22 7.67
N PRO A 138 -17.52 14.32 7.92
CA PRO A 138 -16.08 14.40 7.73
C PRO A 138 -15.24 13.65 8.79
N TYR A 139 -15.82 13.01 9.80
CA TYR A 139 -15.11 12.32 10.91
C TYR A 139 -15.34 10.81 10.98
N ALA A 140 -16.11 10.21 10.06
CA ALA A 140 -16.38 8.76 10.05
C ALA A 140 -15.15 7.88 9.72
N PHE A 141 -13.97 8.50 9.52
CA PHE A 141 -12.74 7.85 9.07
C PHE A 141 -11.98 7.08 10.15
N PHE A 142 -12.34 7.21 11.43
CA PHE A 142 -11.61 6.59 12.55
C PHE A 142 -12.14 5.22 12.98
N THR A 143 -13.12 4.65 12.28
CA THR A 143 -13.61 3.32 12.62
C THR A 143 -12.74 2.25 11.93
N PRO A 144 -12.11 1.34 12.68
CA PRO A 144 -11.41 0.21 12.10
C PRO A 144 -12.46 -0.67 11.43
N VAL A 145 -12.47 -0.69 10.09
CA VAL A 145 -13.35 -1.58 9.34
C VAL A 145 -12.74 -2.98 9.42
N THR A 146 -13.12 -3.75 10.42
CA THR A 146 -12.97 -5.21 10.49
C THR A 146 -13.94 -5.88 9.49
N ALA A 147 -13.83 -5.54 8.20
CA ALA A 147 -14.58 -6.22 7.16
C ALA A 147 -13.88 -7.54 6.78
N GLY A 148 -14.27 -8.59 7.49
CA GLY A 148 -14.58 -9.90 6.92
C GLY A 148 -13.51 -10.59 6.06
N LEU A 149 -12.51 -11.20 6.72
CA LEU A 149 -11.92 -12.45 6.23
C LEU A 149 -12.88 -13.60 6.57
N VAL A 150 -13.90 -13.79 5.74
CA VAL A 150 -14.67 -15.03 5.66
C VAL A 150 -14.72 -15.37 4.17
N LEU A 151 -14.63 -16.67 3.85
CA LEU A 151 -14.54 -17.33 2.52
C LEU A 151 -13.08 -17.75 2.21
N MET A 152 -12.71 -19.03 2.10
CA MET A 152 -13.45 -20.30 2.07
C MET A 152 -12.51 -21.42 2.53
N ALA A 153 -13.01 -22.34 3.36
CA ALA A 153 -12.50 -23.72 3.42
C ALA A 153 -13.60 -24.63 3.97
N ALA A 154 -14.64 -24.85 3.17
CA ALA A 154 -15.58 -25.94 3.39
C ALA A 154 -16.03 -26.48 2.05
N ALA A 155 -15.43 -27.61 1.65
CA ALA A 155 -16.05 -28.78 1.03
C ALA A 155 -15.05 -29.50 0.11
N ALA A 156 -14.37 -30.52 0.64
CA ALA A 156 -14.12 -31.74 -0.12
C ALA A 156 -14.86 -32.86 0.61
N THR A 157 -16.02 -33.18 0.06
CA THR A 157 -16.98 -34.19 0.49
C THR A 157 -16.35 -35.58 0.60
N THR A 158 -16.53 -36.21 1.75
CA THR A 158 -16.39 -37.65 1.99
C THR A 158 -17.36 -38.44 1.10
N ILE A 159 -16.86 -39.19 0.11
CA ILE A 159 -17.51 -40.42 -0.37
C ILE A 159 -16.44 -41.44 -0.80
N ALA A 160 -16.65 -42.68 -0.36
CA ALA A 160 -16.08 -43.95 -0.79
C ALA A 160 -14.75 -44.40 -0.16
N LEU A 161 -14.86 -45.27 0.85
CA LEU A 161 -14.43 -46.67 0.73
C LEU A 161 -15.06 -47.52 1.84
N LEU A 162 -16.35 -47.85 1.67
CA LEU A 162 -16.85 -49.16 2.09
C LEU A 162 -16.36 -50.17 1.05
N SER A 163 -15.21 -50.77 1.29
CA SER A 163 -14.91 -52.10 0.76
C SER A 163 -13.73 -52.72 1.52
N SER A 164 -14.04 -53.48 2.56
CA SER A 164 -13.23 -54.63 2.98
C SER A 164 -14.05 -55.46 3.96
N LYS A 165 -14.85 -56.38 3.41
CA LYS A 165 -15.23 -57.62 4.10
C LYS A 165 -13.95 -58.45 4.26
N GLY A 166 -13.70 -58.91 5.48
CA GLY A 166 -12.72 -59.92 5.86
C GLY A 166 -13.03 -60.36 7.27
#